data_AF-A0A127T3D3-F1
#
_entry.id   AF-A0A127T3D3-F1
#
_cell.length_a   1.000
_cell.length_b   1.000
_cell.length_c   1.000
_cell.angle_alpha   90.00
_cell.angle_beta   90.00
_cell.angle_gamma   90.00
#
_symmetry.space_group_name_H-M   'P 1'
#
loop_
_entity.id
_entity.type
_entity.pdbx_description
1 polymer ?
#
loop_
_entity_poly.entity_id
_entity_poly.type
_entity_poly.pdbx_seq_one_letter_code
_entity_poly.pdbx_strand_id
1 'polypeptide(L)' 'GLCMIGDRDSCFIEERFEKLKKNQNLILKVIDGGNHSLELDEDPIKSIEILKGVISNINEF' A
#
# COMPACT_ATOMS: atom_id res chain seq x y z
N GLY A 1 4.42 -6.62 -11.77
CA GLY A 1 5.06 -6.19 -10.51
C GLY A 1 4.00 -5.71 -9.55
N LEU A 2 4.19 -5.91 -8.26
CA LEU A 2 3.25 -5.50 -7.22
C LEU A 2 3.85 -4.34 -6.41
N CYS A 3 3.08 -3.27 -6.24
CA CYS A 3 3.47 -2.14 -5.41
C CYS A 3 2.31 -1.80 -4.47
N MET A 4 2.60 -1.81 -3.17
CA MET A 4 1.69 -1.37 -2.13
C MET A 4 2.34 -0.23 -1.38
N ILE A 5 1.59 0.83 -1.09
CA ILE A 5 2.09 2.02 -0.39
C ILE A 5 0.96 2.61 0.47
N GLY A 6 1.30 3.13 1.63
CA GLY A 6 0.38 3.89 2.46
C GLY A 6 0.24 5.32 1.95
N ASP A 7 -0.96 5.89 2.01
CA ASP A 7 -1.19 7.30 1.59
C ASP A 7 -0.66 8.34 2.59
N ARG A 8 -0.36 7.92 3.84
CA ARG A 8 0.34 8.71 4.85
C ARG A 8 1.85 8.45 4.87
N ASP A 9 2.37 7.63 3.95
CA ASP A 9 3.80 7.51 3.74
C ASP A 9 4.36 8.82 3.16
N SER A 10 5.41 9.37 3.77
CA SER A 10 6.13 10.54 3.24
C SER A 10 6.67 10.35 1.81
N CYS A 11 6.84 9.10 1.37
CA CYS A 11 7.24 8.75 0.01
C CYS A 11 6.06 8.74 -0.97
N PHE A 12 4.81 8.73 -0.48
CA PHE A 12 3.62 8.79 -1.31
C PHE A 12 3.44 10.20 -1.86
N ILE A 13 3.74 10.33 -3.15
CA ILE A 13 3.54 11.57 -3.90
C ILE A 13 2.48 11.26 -4.95
N GLU A 14 1.27 11.78 -4.76
CA GLU A 14 0.10 11.48 -5.58
C GLU A 14 0.39 11.60 -7.08
N GLU A 15 1.03 12.70 -7.51
CA GLU A 15 1.40 12.91 -8.92
C GLU A 15 2.31 11.80 -9.48
N ARG A 16 3.24 11.28 -8.67
CA ARG A 16 4.13 10.17 -9.08
C ARG A 16 3.35 8.86 -9.13
N PHE A 17 2.45 8.65 -8.19
CA PHE A 17 1.60 7.45 -8.14
C PHE A 17 0.65 7.39 -9.34
N GLU A 18 0.04 8.50 -9.74
CA GLU A 18 -0.81 8.58 -10.94
C GLU A 18 -0.04 8.22 -12.23
N LYS A 19 1.25 8.56 -12.31
CA LYS A 19 2.09 8.13 -13.44
C LYS A 19 2.31 6.62 -13.43
N LEU A 20 2.46 6.00 -12.27
CA LEU A 20 2.59 4.55 -12.14
C LEU A 20 1.32 3.82 -12.59
N LYS A 21 0.12 4.39 -12.36
CA LYS A 21 -1.16 3.78 -12.80
C LYS A 21 -1.23 3.53 -14.30
N LYS A 22 -0.45 4.26 -15.11
CA LYS A 22 -0.38 4.07 -16.57
C LYS A 22 0.44 2.84 -16.97
N ASN A 23 1.20 2.24 -16.05
CA ASN A 23 1.99 1.06 -16.32
C ASN A 23 1.15 -0.21 -16.13
N GLN A 24 0.74 -0.83 -17.24
CA GLN A 24 -0.08 -2.05 -17.25
C GLN A 24 0.63 -3.28 -16.65
N ASN A 25 1.95 -3.24 -16.49
CA ASN A 25 2.72 -4.31 -15.87
C ASN A 25 2.77 -4.18 -14.34
N LEU A 26 2.14 -3.16 -13.75
CA LEU A 26 2.10 -2.93 -12.31
C LEU A 26 0.69 -3.06 -11.76
N ILE A 27 0.56 -3.87 -10.70
CA ILE A 27 -0.61 -3.87 -9.82
C ILE A 27 -0.27 -2.93 -8.68
N LEU A 28 -1.06 -1.87 -8.54
CA LEU A 28 -0.87 -0.84 -7.51
C LEU A 28 -1.98 -0.92 -6.48
N LYS A 29 -1.61 -0.87 -5.19
CA LYS A 29 -2.57 -0.78 -4.08
C LYS A 29 -2.16 0.34 -3.14
N VAL A 30 -3.12 1.19 -2.79
CA VAL A 30 -2.94 2.22 -1.76
C VAL A 30 -3.63 1.75 -0.49
N ILE A 31 -2.92 1.80 0.62
CA ILE A 31 -3.46 1.52 1.94
C ILE A 31 -3.94 2.84 2.54
N ASP A 32 -5.26 2.98 2.67
CA ASP A 32 -5.91 4.16 3.25
C ASP A 32 -5.49 4.33 4.73
N GLY A 33 -4.97 5.50 5.04
CA GLY A 33 -4.35 5.82 6.32
C GLY A 33 -3.04 5.08 6.61
N GLY A 34 -2.49 4.32 5.67
CA GLY A 34 -1.25 3.56 5.89
C GLY A 34 -0.04 4.48 5.97
N ASN A 35 0.83 4.26 6.95
CA ASN A 35 2.15 4.89 7.02
C ASN A 35 3.18 4.15 6.14
N HIS A 36 4.47 4.48 6.27
CA HIS A 36 5.56 3.82 5.53
C HIS A 36 5.67 2.31 5.81
N SER A 37 5.23 1.85 6.97
CA SER A 37 5.22 0.44 7.37
C SER A 37 3.93 -0.28 6.96
N LEU A 38 3.01 0.39 6.25
CA LEU A 38 1.65 -0.09 5.93
C LEU A 38 0.79 -0.33 7.18
N GLU A 39 1.03 0.44 8.23
CA GLU A 39 0.30 0.37 9.51
C GLU A 39 -0.54 1.63 9.73
N LEU A 40 -1.49 1.54 10.66
CA LEU A 40 -2.23 2.66 11.22
C LEU A 40 -1.66 2.96 12.62
N ASP A 41 -1.15 4.17 12.82
CA ASP A 41 -0.41 4.55 14.05
C ASP A 41 -1.22 4.37 15.35
N GLU A 42 -2.54 4.54 15.30
CA GLU A 42 -3.42 4.50 16.47
C GLU A 42 -4.30 3.23 16.55
N ASP A 43 -4.16 2.30 15.60
CA ASP A 43 -4.99 1.09 15.53
C ASP A 43 -4.16 -0.16 15.18
N PRO A 44 -3.42 -0.72 16.15
CA PRO A 44 -2.53 -1.85 15.91
C PRO A 44 -3.28 -3.13 15.50
N ILE A 45 -4.54 -3.30 15.93
CA ILE A 45 -5.35 -4.47 15.55
C ILE A 45 -5.69 -4.40 14.05
N LYS A 46 -6.14 -3.24 13.59
CA LYS A 46 -6.40 -3.04 12.16
C LYS A 46 -5.12 -3.06 11.32
N SER A 47 -3.99 -2.61 11.86
CA SER A 47 -2.67 -2.78 11.23
C SER A 47 -2.33 -4.24 10.98
N ILE A 48 -2.59 -5.14 11.94
CA ILE A 48 -2.38 -6.58 11.75
C ILE A 48 -3.26 -7.13 10.62
N GLU A 49 -4.53 -6.70 10.53
CA GLU A 49 -5.41 -7.13 9.45
C GLU A 49 -4.95 -6.62 8.08
N ILE A 50 -4.45 -5.38 8.00
CA ILE A 50 -3.82 -4.84 6.78
C ILE A 50 -2.61 -5.71 6.39
N LEU A 51 -1.70 -6.01 7.32
CA LEU A 51 -0.50 -6.80 7.04
C LEU A 51 -0.84 -8.24 6.63
N LYS A 52 -1.86 -8.87 7.22
CA LYS A 52 -2.39 -10.15 6.73
C LYS A 52 -2.86 -10.03 5.28
N GLY A 53 -3.58 -8.97 4.96
CA GLY A 53 -3.99 -8.65 3.59
C GLY A 53 -2.80 -8.48 2.65
N VAL A 54 -1.75 -7.77 3.07
CA VAL A 54 -0.50 -7.63 2.30
C VAL A 54 0.11 -9.00 1.98
N ILE A 55 0.22 -9.89 2.97
CA ILE A 55 0.73 -11.25 2.78
C ILE A 55 -0.12 -12.04 1.79
N SER A 56 -1.45 -11.99 1.91
CA SER A 56 -2.36 -12.64 0.96
C SER A 56 -2.17 -12.11 -0.47
N ASN A 57 -2.05 -10.80 -0.65
CA ASN A 57 -1.81 -10.19 -1.95
C ASN A 57 -0.46 -10.58 -2.57
N ILE A 58 0.57 -10.76 -1.75
CA ILE A 58 1.88 -11.25 -2.21
C ILE A 58 1.76 -12.72 -2.65
N ASN A 59 1.01 -13.55 -1.93
CA ASN A 59 0.82 -14.96 -2.30
C ASN A 59 0.00 -15.15 -3.58
N GLU A 60 -0.92 -14.23 -3.87
CA GLU A 60 -1.75 -14.24 -5.08
C GLU A 60 -1.03 -13.70 -6.33
N PHE A 61 0.05 -12.96 -6.15
CA PHE A 61 0.83 -12.30 -7.21
C PHE A 61 1.92 -13.21 -7.79
#